data_AF-C1IFQ0-F1
#
_entry.id   AF-C1IFQ0-F1
#
_cell.length_a   1.000
_cell.length_b   1.000
_cell.length_c   1.000
_cell.angle_alpha   90.00
_cell.angle_beta   90.00
_cell.angle_gamma   90.00
#
_symmetry.space_group_name_H-M   'P 1'
#
loop_
_entity.id
_entity.type
_entity.pdbx_description
1 polymer ?
#
loop_
_entity_poly.entity_id
_entity_poly.type
_entity_poly.pdbx_seq_one_letter_code
_entity_poly.pdbx_strand_id
1 'polypeptide(L)'
;VVYFHGGGWVVADLDTYDATPRALAAGTGAIAVSVDYRHAPEAKFPAAHDDAIAAYQWIVENSGSLNGDADRIAVAGDSAGGNL
;
A
#
# COMPACT_ATOMS: atom_id res chain seq x y z
N VAL A 1 -5.83 6.57 1.09
CA VAL A 1 -4.49 6.28 1.65
C VAL A 1 -4.01 4.99 1.03
N VAL A 2 -2.94 5.04 0.24
CA VAL A 2 -2.25 3.84 -0.26
C VAL A 2 -1.28 3.39 0.83
N TYR A 3 -1.41 2.16 1.27
CA TYR A 3 -0.64 1.62 2.38
C TYR A 3 0.24 0.45 1.92
N PHE A 4 1.53 0.55 2.22
CA PHE A 4 2.52 -0.49 1.98
C PHE A 4 2.98 -1.05 3.34
N HIS A 5 2.76 -2.34 3.57
CA HIS A 5 3.12 -2.96 4.84
C HIS A 5 4.63 -3.14 4.99
N GLY A 6 5.11 -3.34 6.22
CA GLY A 6 6.51 -3.65 6.50
C GLY A 6 6.88 -5.12 6.24
N GLY A 7 7.92 -5.61 6.92
CA GLY A 7 8.35 -7.01 6.82
C GLY A 7 9.63 -7.24 5.99
N GLY A 8 10.47 -6.21 5.84
CA GLY A 8 11.80 -6.35 5.22
C GLY A 8 11.74 -6.87 3.78
N TRP A 9 10.66 -6.58 3.06
CA TRP A 9 10.35 -7.08 1.70
C TRP A 9 10.26 -8.62 1.57
N VAL A 10 10.23 -9.36 2.67
CA VAL A 10 10.31 -10.84 2.68
C VAL A 10 9.12 -11.47 3.41
N VAL A 11 8.71 -10.89 4.54
CA VAL A 11 7.68 -11.47 5.42
C VAL A 11 6.47 -10.56 5.54
N ALA A 12 5.46 -11.05 6.26
CA ALA A 12 4.15 -10.43 6.46
C ALA A 12 3.29 -10.41 5.19
N ASP A 13 2.07 -9.93 5.32
CA ASP A 13 1.04 -9.89 4.27
C ASP A 13 -0.09 -8.98 4.74
N LEU A 14 -1.18 -8.96 3.97
CA LEU A 14 -2.40 -8.22 4.31
C LEU A 14 -2.95 -8.60 5.68
N ASP A 15 -2.99 -9.88 6.03
CA ASP A 15 -3.59 -10.35 7.29
C ASP A 15 -2.74 -9.95 8.51
N THR A 16 -1.42 -10.03 8.37
CA THR A 16 -0.47 -9.63 9.41
C THR A 16 -0.59 -8.14 9.75
N TYR A 17 -0.89 -7.31 8.74
CA TYR A 17 -0.95 -5.86 8.88
C TYR A 17 -2.35 -5.24 8.84
N ASP A 18 -3.42 -6.04 8.73
CA ASP A 18 -4.81 -5.60 8.54
C ASP A 18 -5.27 -4.51 9.54
N ALA A 19 -4.77 -4.54 10.77
CA ALA A 19 -5.09 -3.54 11.79
C ALA A 19 -4.68 -2.11 11.42
N THR A 20 -3.52 -1.92 10.76
CA THR A 20 -2.98 -0.60 10.42
C THR A 20 -3.80 0.15 9.37
N PRO A 21 -4.09 -0.40 8.16
CA PRO A 21 -4.91 0.29 7.17
C PRO A 21 -6.35 0.49 7.68
N ARG A 22 -6.89 -0.41 8.52
CA ARG A 22 -8.18 -0.18 9.21
C ARG A 22 -8.15 1.02 10.15
N ALA A 23 -7.10 1.14 10.97
CA ALA A 23 -6.93 2.27 11.87
C ALA A 23 -6.77 3.59 11.09
N LEU A 24 -6.01 3.57 9.99
CA LEU A 24 -5.87 4.72 9.08
C LEU A 24 -7.23 5.11 8.47
N ALA A 25 -8.00 4.15 7.96
CA ALA A 25 -9.33 4.41 7.41
C ALA A 25 -10.26 5.01 8.47
N ALA A 26 -10.32 4.42 9.66
CA ALA A 26 -11.16 4.89 10.76
C ALA A 26 -10.76 6.30 11.26
N GLY A 27 -9.46 6.57 11.36
CA GLY A 27 -8.95 7.85 11.87
C GLY A 27 -9.02 9.00 10.86
N THR A 28 -8.96 8.70 9.57
CA THR A 28 -8.95 9.73 8.50
C THR A 28 -10.30 9.89 7.81
N GLY A 29 -11.19 8.89 7.91
CA GLY A 29 -12.39 8.80 7.08
C GLY A 29 -12.10 8.55 5.59
N ALA A 30 -10.85 8.27 5.23
CA ALA A 30 -10.46 7.98 3.86
C ALA A 30 -10.54 6.49 3.56
N ILE A 31 -10.64 6.16 2.28
CA ILE A 31 -10.44 4.80 1.78
C ILE A 31 -8.97 4.41 2.02
N ALA A 32 -8.73 3.27 2.66
CA ALA A 32 -7.40 2.68 2.75
C ALA A 32 -7.27 1.54 1.73
N VAL A 33 -6.23 1.57 0.93
CA VAL A 33 -5.88 0.50 -0.03
C VAL A 33 -4.57 -0.12 0.46
N SER A 34 -4.64 -1.33 0.99
CA SER A 34 -3.47 -2.10 1.43
C SER A 34 -2.94 -2.91 0.25
N VAL A 35 -1.69 -2.69 -0.14
CA VAL A 35 -1.09 -3.31 -1.33
C VAL A 35 -0.31 -4.56 -0.94
N ASP A 36 -0.65 -5.68 -1.56
CA ASP A 36 0.04 -6.97 -1.44
C ASP A 36 1.10 -7.07 -2.54
N TYR A 37 2.30 -6.56 -2.27
CA TYR A 37 3.38 -6.49 -3.26
C TYR A 37 4.21 -7.78 -3.28
N ARG A 38 4.95 -8.03 -4.37
CA ARG A 38 5.78 -9.24 -4.47
C ARG A 38 6.97 -9.20 -3.50
N HIS A 39 7.30 -10.36 -2.93
CA HIS A 39 8.34 -10.50 -1.90
C HIS A 39 9.65 -11.09 -2.42
N ALA A 40 10.75 -10.68 -1.80
CA ALA A 40 12.03 -11.35 -1.89
C ALA A 40 12.03 -12.61 -0.99
N PRO A 41 12.91 -13.61 -1.26
CA PRO A 41 13.93 -13.66 -2.31
C PRO A 41 13.41 -14.02 -3.72
N GLU A 42 12.15 -14.45 -3.86
CA GLU A 42 11.54 -14.88 -5.12
C GLU A 42 11.44 -13.72 -6.13
N ALA A 43 11.04 -12.55 -5.65
CA ALA A 43 10.97 -11.30 -6.40
C ALA A 43 11.94 -10.27 -5.81
N LYS A 44 13.15 -10.24 -6.35
CA LYS A 44 14.23 -9.34 -5.90
C LYS A 44 13.93 -7.89 -6.28
N PHE A 45 14.63 -6.95 -5.63
CA PHE A 45 14.64 -5.55 -6.04
C PHE A 45 14.87 -5.42 -7.57
N PRO A 46 14.06 -4.62 -8.29
CA PRO A 46 13.10 -3.62 -7.78
C PRO A 46 11.64 -4.08 -7.69
N ALA A 47 11.31 -5.39 -7.70
CA ALA A 47 9.94 -5.88 -7.86
C ALA A 47 8.89 -5.23 -6.93
N ALA A 48 9.16 -5.14 -5.62
CA ALA A 48 8.25 -4.48 -4.68
C ALA A 48 8.06 -2.97 -4.94
N HIS A 49 9.10 -2.29 -5.46
CA HIS A 49 9.04 -0.86 -5.81
C HIS A 49 8.21 -0.66 -7.08
N ASP A 50 8.39 -1.55 -8.07
CA ASP A 50 7.59 -1.54 -9.30
C ASP A 50 6.11 -1.78 -8.98
N ASP A 51 5.80 -2.72 -8.08
CA ASP A 51 4.43 -2.99 -7.64
C ASP A 51 3.83 -1.81 -6.86
N ALA A 52 4.62 -1.16 -6.00
CA ALA A 52 4.18 0.03 -5.26
C ALA A 52 3.82 1.18 -6.20
N ILE A 53 4.66 1.46 -7.21
CA ILE A 53 4.40 2.49 -8.22
C ILE A 53 3.19 2.10 -9.08
N ALA A 54 3.12 0.85 -9.54
CA ALA A 54 2.00 0.38 -10.36
C ALA A 54 0.67 0.46 -9.60
N ALA A 55 0.64 0.07 -8.32
CA ALA A 55 -0.53 0.20 -7.47
C ALA A 55 -0.94 1.67 -7.29
N TYR A 56 0.02 2.56 -7.00
CA TYR A 56 -0.27 3.99 -6.88
C TYR A 56 -0.86 4.57 -8.17
N GLN A 57 -0.24 4.31 -9.32
CA GLN A 57 -0.72 4.78 -10.62
C GLN A 57 -2.12 4.27 -10.92
N TRP A 58 -2.36 2.98 -10.69
CA TRP A 58 -3.70 2.40 -10.86
C TRP A 58 -4.72 3.09 -9.95
N ILE A 59 -4.38 3.37 -8.69
CA ILE A 59 -5.28 4.05 -7.75
C ILE A 59 -5.57 5.49 -8.20
N VAL A 60 -4.58 6.23 -8.71
CA VAL A 60 -4.79 7.58 -9.26
C VAL A 60 -5.82 7.52 -10.39
N GLU A 61 -5.62 6.62 -11.36
CA GLU A 61 -6.47 6.46 -12.55
C GLU A 61 -7.87 5.93 -12.22
N ASN A 62 -8.01 5.10 -11.17
CA ASN A 62 -9.24 4.37 -10.86
C ASN A 62 -9.92 4.84 -9.57
N SER A 63 -9.41 5.86 -8.88
CA SER A 63 -9.92 6.36 -7.60
C SER A 63 -11.43 6.63 -7.61
N GLY A 64 -11.96 7.18 -8.70
CA GLY A 64 -13.39 7.43 -8.84
C GLY A 64 -14.25 6.17 -8.75
N SER A 65 -13.76 5.03 -9.23
CA SER A 65 -14.47 3.74 -9.13
C SER A 65 -14.52 3.18 -7.71
N LEU A 66 -13.60 3.63 -6.84
CA LEU A 66 -13.56 3.31 -5.43
C LEU A 66 -14.39 4.29 -4.58
N ASN A 67 -15.03 5.29 -5.20
CA ASN A 67 -15.59 6.48 -4.53
C ASN A 67 -14.52 7.32 -3.81
N GLY A 68 -13.29 7.31 -4.32
CA GLY A 68 -12.19 8.15 -3.85
C GLY A 68 -12.05 9.47 -4.64
N ASP A 69 -11.11 10.29 -4.18
CA ASP A 69 -10.75 11.59 -4.78
C ASP A 69 -9.28 11.56 -5.21
N ALA A 70 -9.03 11.69 -6.51
CA ALA A 70 -7.70 11.62 -7.11
C ALA A 70 -6.77 12.76 -6.66
N ASP A 71 -7.33 13.91 -6.28
CA ASP A 71 -6.58 15.07 -5.82
C ASP A 71 -6.20 14.98 -4.33
N ARG A 72 -6.69 13.93 -3.63
CA ARG A 72 -6.53 13.74 -2.19
C ARG A 72 -5.98 12.35 -1.85
N ILE A 73 -4.83 12.02 -2.43
CA ILE A 73 -4.13 10.76 -2.18
C ILE A 73 -2.96 10.99 -1.23
N ALA A 74 -2.86 10.15 -0.21
CA ALA A 74 -1.71 10.06 0.68
C ALA A 74 -1.13 8.65 0.61
N VAL A 75 0.20 8.55 0.77
CA VAL A 75 0.94 7.29 0.88
C VAL A 75 1.38 7.11 2.32
N ALA A 76 1.30 5.89 2.82
CA ALA A 76 1.74 5.51 4.16
C ALA A 76 2.40 4.13 4.13
N GLY A 77 3.32 3.90 5.05
CA GLY A 77 3.94 2.60 5.23
C GLY A 77 4.82 2.59 6.47
N ASP A 78 5.20 1.40 6.91
CA ASP A 78 6.06 1.20 8.07
C ASP A 78 7.27 0.33 7.72
N SER A 79 8.41 0.61 8.36
CA SER A 79 9.66 -0.10 8.12
C SER A 79 10.01 -0.17 6.62
N ALA A 80 10.14 -1.37 6.04
CA ALA A 80 10.35 -1.58 4.61
C ALA A 80 9.25 -0.97 3.73
N GLY A 81 7.99 -1.00 4.17
CA GLY A 81 6.88 -0.35 3.47
C GLY A 81 6.92 1.18 3.58
N GLY A 82 7.58 1.74 4.59
CA GLY A 82 7.88 3.18 4.66
C GLY A 82 9.09 3.59 3.81
N ASN A 83 9.87 2.62 3.33
CA ASN A 83 10.92 2.85 2.34
C ASN A 83 10.38 2.79 0.90
N LEU A 84 9.37 1.95 0.65
CA LEU A 84 8.58 1.95 -0.59
C LEU A 84 7.83 3.28 -0.77
#